data_AF-A0AAW2VRW9-F1
#
_entry.id   AF-A0AAW2VRW9-F1
#
_cell.length_a   1.000
_cell.length_b   1.000
_cell.length_c   1.000
_cell.angle_alpha   90.00
_cell.angle_beta   90.00
_cell.angle_gamma   90.00
#
_symmetry.space_group_name_H-M   'P 1'
#
loop_
_entity.id
_entity.type
_entity.pdbx_description
1 polymer ?
#
loop_
_entity_poly.entity_id
_entity_poly.type
_entity_poly.pdbx_seq_one_letter_code
_entity_poly.pdbx_strand_id
1 'polypeptide(L)' 'MSKKSLTLTMETNKFNGTNYNDWLRNLKIVLDFENQGYVLDNPLPMALPEGSSPEVRVAFEK' A
#
# COMPACT_ATOMS: atom_id res chain seq x y z
N MET A 1 -18.99 -6.47 -2.27
CA MET A 1 -17.97 -6.41 -3.34
C MET A 1 -17.27 -7.77 -3.43
N SER A 2 -16.81 -8.17 -4.62
CA SER A 2 -16.04 -9.41 -4.78
C SER A 2 -14.55 -9.08 -4.82
N LYS A 3 -13.69 -9.96 -4.29
CA LYS A 3 -12.22 -9.79 -4.31
C LYS A 3 -11.68 -9.45 -5.70
N LYS A 4 -12.21 -10.11 -6.74
CA LYS A 4 -11.84 -9.85 -8.15
C LYS A 4 -12.09 -8.40 -8.59
N SER A 5 -13.18 -7.79 -8.10
CA SER A 5 -13.53 -6.40 -8.43
C SER A 5 -12.60 -5.41 -7.72
N LEU A 6 -12.18 -5.73 -6.49
CA LEU A 6 -11.21 -4.93 -5.73
C LEU A 6 -9.82 -4.97 -6.35
N THR A 7 -9.36 -6.14 -6.78
CA THR A 7 -8.11 -6.29 -7.52
C THR A 7 -8.13 -5.46 -8.80
N LEU A 8 -9.20 -5.55 -9.60
CA LEU A 8 -9.34 -4.76 -10.83
C LEU A 8 -9.34 -3.24 -10.54
N THR A 9 -9.95 -2.82 -9.44
CA THR A 9 -9.98 -1.41 -9.01
C THR A 9 -8.59 -0.90 -8.62
N MET A 10 -7.79 -1.72 -7.92
CA MET A 10 -6.39 -1.38 -7.62
C MET A 10 -5.51 -1.36 -8.85
N GLU A 11 -5.66 -2.33 -9.76
CA GLU A 11 -4.89 -2.38 -11.01
C GLU A 11 -5.19 -1.15 -11.89
N THR A 12 -6.46 -0.76 -11.97
CA THR A 12 -6.89 0.41 -12.77
C THR A 12 -6.40 1.73 -12.17
N ASN A 13 -6.28 1.80 -10.84
CA ASN A 13 -5.80 2.99 -10.14
C ASN A 13 -4.44 2.73 -9.48
N LYS A 14 -3.55 2.05 -10.21
CA LYS A 14 -2.17 1.82 -9.76
C LYS A 14 -1.48 3.16 -9.53
N PHE A 15 -0.66 3.24 -8.49
CA PHE A 15 0.04 4.47 -8.16
C PHE A 15 0.94 4.91 -9.33
N ASN A 16 0.75 6.14 -9.79
CA ASN A 16 1.47 6.73 -10.94
C ASN A 16 2.19 8.05 -10.59
N GLY A 17 2.22 8.41 -9.30
CA GLY A 17 2.86 9.64 -8.81
C GLY A 17 1.95 10.87 -8.77
N THR A 18 0.87 10.91 -9.56
CA THR A 18 -0.09 12.04 -9.58
C THR A 18 -1.43 11.71 -8.93
N ASN A 19 -1.74 10.42 -8.78
CA ASN A 19 -3.02 9.92 -8.25
C ASN A 19 -2.98 9.51 -6.78
N TYR A 20 -2.12 10.11 -5.95
CA TYR A 20 -1.94 9.68 -4.56
C TYR A 20 -3.25 9.55 -3.76
N ASN A 21 -4.13 10.55 -3.85
CA ASN A 21 -5.40 10.54 -3.12
C ASN A 21 -6.36 9.44 -3.58
N ASP A 22 -6.48 9.24 -4.89
CA ASP A 22 -7.34 8.20 -5.47
C ASP A 22 -6.81 6.79 -5.17
N TRP A 23 -5.49 6.62 -5.31
CA TRP A 23 -4.80 5.39 -4.94
C TRP A 23 -4.97 5.07 -3.46
N LEU A 24 -4.74 6.04 -2.57
CA LEU A 24 -4.87 5.85 -1.12
C LEU A 24 -6.31 5.53 -0.71
N ARG A 25 -7.30 6.18 -1.33
CA ARG A 25 -8.72 5.87 -1.09
C ARG A 25 -9.05 4.45 -1.51
N ASN A 26 -8.62 4.03 -2.69
CA ASN A 26 -8.86 2.67 -3.18
C ASN A 26 -8.14 1.63 -2.31
N LEU A 27 -6.92 1.92 -1.86
CA LEU A 27 -6.17 1.08 -0.94
C LEU A 27 -6.92 0.89 0.39
N LYS A 28 -7.43 1.98 0.99
CA LYS A 28 -8.24 1.90 2.22
C LYS A 28 -9.47 1.00 2.05
N ILE A 29 -10.19 1.13 0.94
CA ILE A 29 -11.36 0.28 0.64
C ILE A 29 -10.98 -1.20 0.57
N VAL A 30 -9.86 -1.55 -0.05
CA VAL A 30 -9.39 -2.93 -0.13
C VAL A 30 -8.97 -3.46 1.25
N LEU A 31 -8.22 -2.66 2.01
CA LEU A 31 -7.76 -3.05 3.35
C LEU A 31 -8.93 -3.22 4.31
N ASP A 32 -9.91 -2.33 4.29
CA ASP A 32 -11.13 -2.45 5.10
C ASP A 32 -11.93 -3.71 4.73
N PHE A 33 -12.02 -4.02 3.43
CA PHE A 33 -12.68 -5.23 2.97
C PHE A 33 -11.99 -6.52 3.45
N GLU A 34 -10.66 -6.51 3.58
CA GLU A 34 -9.89 -7.64 4.11
C GLU A 34 -9.66 -7.57 5.64
N ASN A 35 -10.26 -6.58 6.31
CA ASN A 35 -10.05 -6.30 7.74
C ASN A 35 -8.55 -6.12 8.10
N GLN A 36 -7.79 -5.51 7.20
CA GLN A 36 -6.36 -5.22 7.29
C GLN A 36 -6.07 -3.71 7.37
N GLY A 37 -7.04 -2.87 7.73
CA GLY A 37 -6.86 -1.42 7.84
C GLY A 37 -5.68 -1.01 8.73
N TYR A 38 -5.40 -1.81 9.76
CA TYR A 38 -4.28 -1.65 10.70
C TYR A 38 -2.91 -1.56 10.04
N VAL A 39 -2.74 -2.03 8.80
CA VAL A 39 -1.49 -1.92 8.04
C VAL A 39 -1.10 -0.45 7.82
N LEU A 40 -2.06 0.47 7.72
CA LEU A 40 -1.79 1.90 7.57
C LEU A 40 -1.53 2.61 8.90
N ASP A 41 -2.07 2.08 9.99
CA ASP A 41 -1.89 2.64 11.34
C ASP A 41 -0.60 2.14 11.99
N ASN A 42 -0.10 0.99 11.56
CA ASN A 42 1.14 0.44 12.08
C ASN A 42 2.31 1.39 11.79
N PRO A 43 3.15 1.67 12.80
CA PRO A 43 4.34 2.46 12.58
C PRO A 43 5.21 1.78 11.53
N LEU A 44 5.90 2.59 10.73
CA LEU A 44 6.91 2.09 9.81
C LEU A 44 7.85 1.14 10.58
N PRO A 45 8.10 -0.07 10.08
CA PRO A 45 8.90 -1.05 10.79
C PRO A 45 10.28 -0.46 11.05
N MET A 46 10.72 -0.38 12.31
CA MET A 46 11.98 0.26 12.73
C MET A 46 13.21 -0.27 12.00
N ALA A 47 13.15 -1.51 11.50
CA ALA A 47 14.16 -2.11 10.66
C ALA A 47 13.50 -2.72 9.42
N LEU A 48 14.14 -2.51 8.28
CA LEU A 48 13.79 -3.22 7.05
C LEU A 48 14.09 -4.71 7.20
N PRO A 49 13.24 -5.60 6.66
CA PRO A 49 13.49 -7.04 6.71
C PRO A 49 14.81 -7.39 6.00
N GLU A 50 15.50 -8.39 6.54
CA GLU A 50 16.79 -8.85 6.05
C GLU A 50 16.65 -9.34 4.61
N GLY A 51 17.30 -8.65 3.66
CA GLY A 51 17.14 -8.88 2.22
C GLY A 51 16.45 -7.75 1.45
N SER A 52 16.09 -6.64 2.11
CA SER A 52 15.53 -5.46 1.42
C SER A 52 16.55 -4.84 0.45
N SER A 53 16.11 -4.53 -0.78
CA SER A 53 16.95 -3.90 -1.81
C SER A 53 17.60 -2.60 -1.29
N PRO A 54 18.85 -2.28 -1.68
CA PRO A 54 19.50 -1.01 -1.29
C PRO A 54 18.66 0.23 -1.60
N GLU A 55 17.83 0.21 -2.64
CA GLU A 55 16.91 1.32 -2.98
C GLU A 55 15.83 1.52 -1.92
N VAL A 56 15.29 0.42 -1.37
CA VAL A 56 14.30 0.44 -0.28
C VAL A 56 14.94 0.94 1.01
N ARG A 57 16.20 0.59 1.25
CA ARG A 57 16.99 1.07 2.39
C ARG A 57 17.23 2.57 2.35
N VAL A 58 17.62 3.09 1.19
CA VAL A 58 17.84 4.52 0.98
C VAL A 58 16.53 5.32 1.12
N ALA A 59 15.40 4.77 0.68
CA ALA A 59 14.09 5.42 0.85
C ALA A 59 13.58 5.40 2.30
N PHE A 60 14.01 4.43 3.12
CA PHE A 60 13.62 4.30 4.52
C PHE A 60 14.45 5.20 5.46
N GLU A 61 15.70 5.48 5.12
CA GLU A 61 16.62 6.33 5.91
C GLU A 61 16.51 7.84 5.61
N LYS A 62 15.58 8.27 4.74
CA LYS A 62 15.36 9.67 4.37
C LYS A 62 14.15 10.29 5.07
#